data_AF-A0A7K3MMQ5-F1
#
_entry.id   AF-A0A7K3MMQ5-F1
#
_cell.length_a   1.000
_cell.length_b   1.000
_cell.length_c   1.000
_cell.angle_alpha   90.00
_cell.angle_beta   90.00
_cell.angle_gamma   90.00
#
_symmetry.space_group_name_H-M   'P 1'
#
loop_
_entity.id
_entity.type
_entity.pdbx_description
1 polymer ?
#
loop_
_entity_poly.entity_id
_entity_poly.type
_entity_poly.pdbx_seq_one_letter_code
_entity_poly.pdbx_strand_id
1 'polypeptide(L)'
;MAESTIITGQFVRISQTPASIGERFLALVIDYFLIGLYIFSTATLLSKLNLPSEFSWFFFLCVVYLPILGYSFLCEMFNHGQSFGKKLINIRVVKVDGSTPSIGSYLLRWLLFPIDGPITSGLGLLVVLLNKNNQRLGDLAAGTMVIKEKNYRKIHVSLDEFDYLTQNYHPVYPQSADLSLEQVNVITRTLESGEKDRARRITVLAQKVQELLSVTPREGNQEKFLQTILRDYQYYALEEI
;
A
#
# COMPACT_ATOMS: atom_id res chain seq x y z
N MET A 1 -8.73 -0.29 -12.42
CA MET A 1 -7.87 -1.33 -11.78
C MET A 1 -8.80 -2.45 -11.36
N ALA A 2 -8.42 -3.71 -11.52
CA ALA A 2 -9.22 -4.81 -10.97
C ALA A 2 -9.15 -4.72 -9.43
N GLU A 3 -10.29 -4.77 -8.76
CA GLU A 3 -10.38 -4.86 -7.29
C GLU A 3 -10.92 -6.24 -6.92
N SER A 4 -10.21 -6.94 -6.03
CA SER A 4 -10.66 -8.23 -5.49
C SER A 4 -11.17 -8.01 -4.08
N THR A 5 -12.47 -8.24 -3.86
CA THR A 5 -13.07 -8.19 -2.53
C THR A 5 -12.84 -9.51 -1.82
N ILE A 6 -12.18 -9.45 -0.67
CA ILE A 6 -11.94 -10.58 0.22
C ILE A 6 -12.91 -10.48 1.39
N ILE A 7 -13.48 -11.59 1.83
CA ILE A 7 -14.23 -11.69 3.07
C ILE A 7 -13.34 -12.41 4.08
N THR A 8 -12.98 -11.73 5.18
CA THR A 8 -12.19 -12.36 6.24
C THR A 8 -13.03 -13.37 7.03
N GLY A 9 -12.40 -14.22 7.85
CA GLY A 9 -13.12 -15.12 8.77
C GLY A 9 -14.02 -14.40 9.80
N GLN A 10 -13.87 -13.08 9.94
CA GLN A 10 -14.69 -12.20 10.77
C GLN A 10 -15.77 -11.47 9.94
N PHE A 11 -16.01 -11.90 8.70
CA PHE A 11 -16.97 -11.31 7.75
C PHE A 11 -16.72 -9.84 7.39
N VAL A 12 -15.49 -9.35 7.58
CA VAL A 12 -15.09 -8.01 7.14
C VAL A 12 -14.69 -8.05 5.66
N ARG A 13 -15.26 -7.15 4.86
CA ARG A 13 -14.93 -7.02 3.43
C ARG A 13 -13.70 -6.12 3.27
N ILE A 14 -12.62 -6.70 2.74
CA ILE A 14 -11.40 -5.95 2.42
C ILE A 14 -11.22 -5.95 0.91
N SER A 15 -11.27 -4.78 0.29
CA SER A 15 -10.95 -4.58 -1.12
C SER A 15 -9.43 -4.51 -1.28
N GLN A 16 -8.84 -5.57 -1.83
CA GLN A 16 -7.43 -5.58 -2.18
C GLN A 16 -7.25 -5.27 -3.66
N THR A 17 -6.19 -4.52 -3.98
CA THR A 17 -5.78 -4.27 -5.36
C THR A 17 -4.78 -5.34 -5.79
N PRO A 18 -5.17 -6.34 -6.61
CA PRO A 18 -4.24 -7.29 -7.20
C PRO A 18 -3.14 -6.57 -7.97
N ALA A 19 -1.90 -7.04 -7.80
CA ALA A 19 -0.76 -6.52 -8.53
C ALA A 19 -0.92 -6.78 -10.04
N SER A 20 -0.59 -5.78 -10.84
CA SER A 20 -0.66 -5.88 -12.30
C SER A 20 0.40 -6.84 -12.85
N ILE A 21 0.18 -7.32 -14.07
CA ILE A 21 1.14 -8.19 -14.77
C ILE A 21 2.49 -7.47 -14.95
N GLY A 22 2.46 -6.17 -15.26
CA GLY A 22 3.66 -5.34 -15.43
C GLY A 22 4.49 -5.20 -14.15
N GLU A 23 3.85 -4.95 -13.00
CA GLU A 23 4.54 -4.90 -11.70
C GLU A 23 5.18 -6.23 -11.35
N ARG A 24 4.51 -7.35 -11.64
CA ARG A 24 5.07 -8.70 -11.45
C ARG A 24 6.25 -8.96 -12.39
N PHE A 25 6.17 -8.50 -13.64
CA PHE A 25 7.27 -8.64 -14.60
C PHE A 25 8.49 -7.83 -14.18
N LEU A 26 8.30 -6.58 -13.78
CA LEU A 26 9.38 -5.72 -13.29
C LEU A 26 10.04 -6.33 -12.04
N ALA A 27 9.26 -6.96 -11.14
CA ALA A 27 9.81 -7.65 -9.98
C ALA A 27 10.71 -8.82 -10.38
N LEU A 28 10.27 -9.61 -11.37
CA LEU A 28 11.09 -10.69 -11.92
C LEU A 28 12.38 -10.18 -12.56
N VAL A 29 12.32 -9.07 -13.32
CA VAL A 29 13.51 -8.47 -13.94
C VAL A 29 14.54 -8.07 -12.87
N ILE A 30 14.08 -7.45 -11.78
CA ILE A 30 14.97 -7.07 -10.66
C ILE A 30 15.55 -8.31 -9.98
N ASP A 31 14.72 -9.33 -9.72
CA ASP A 31 15.19 -10.58 -9.13
C ASP A 31 16.22 -11.29 -10.02
N TYR A 32 16.00 -11.37 -11.34
CA TYR A 32 16.96 -11.93 -12.29
C TYR A 32 18.25 -11.11 -12.39
N PHE A 33 18.18 -9.79 -12.27
CA PHE A 33 19.37 -8.94 -12.22
C PHE A 33 20.23 -9.24 -10.97
N LEU A 34 19.60 -9.39 -9.80
CA LEU A 34 20.28 -9.77 -8.57
C LEU A 34 20.90 -11.17 -8.67
N ILE A 35 20.17 -12.13 -9.24
CA ILE A 35 20.68 -13.48 -9.51
C ILE A 35 21.86 -13.44 -10.50
N GLY A 36 21.78 -12.63 -11.55
CA GLY A 36 22.86 -12.46 -12.52
C GLY A 36 24.14 -11.89 -11.89
N LEU A 37 24.00 -10.88 -11.03
CA LEU A 37 25.11 -10.32 -10.25
C LEU A 37 25.73 -11.38 -9.34
N TYR A 38 24.90 -12.20 -8.68
CA TYR A 38 25.36 -13.30 -7.84
C TYR A 38 26.14 -14.36 -8.63
N ILE A 39 25.64 -14.77 -9.80
CA ILE A 39 26.32 -15.72 -10.69
C ILE A 39 27.67 -15.15 -11.15
N PHE A 40 27.70 -13.88 -11.57
CA PHE A 40 28.94 -13.24 -12.01
C PHE A 40 29.98 -13.17 -10.87
N SER A 41 29.54 -12.79 -9.67
CA SER A 41 30.41 -12.74 -8.48
C SER A 41 30.96 -14.11 -8.11
N THR A 42 30.11 -15.14 -8.07
CA THR A 42 30.53 -16.51 -7.74
C THR A 42 31.41 -17.12 -8.84
N ALA A 43 31.14 -16.84 -10.12
CA ALA A 43 31.97 -17.30 -11.23
C ALA A 43 33.38 -16.68 -11.20
N THR A 44 33.49 -15.36 -10.92
CA THR A 44 34.81 -14.70 -10.81
C THR A 44 35.59 -15.19 -9.59
N LEU A 45 34.92 -15.45 -8.47
CA LEU A 45 35.53 -16.05 -7.28
C LEU A 45 36.02 -17.47 -7.57
N LEU A 46 35.18 -18.29 -8.19
CA LEU A 46 35.51 -19.67 -8.57
C LEU A 46 36.69 -19.71 -9.54
N SER A 47 36.77 -18.77 -10.50
CA SER A 47 37.89 -18.69 -11.45
C SER A 47 39.22 -18.32 -10.78
N LYS A 48 39.18 -17.62 -9.63
CA LYS A 48 40.39 -17.28 -8.85
C LYS A 48 40.81 -18.41 -7.92
N LEU A 49 39.87 -19.23 -7.49
CA LEU A 49 40.11 -20.42 -6.69
C LEU A 49 40.53 -21.53 -7.66
N ASN A 50 41.82 -21.84 -7.76
CA ASN A 50 42.33 -22.96 -8.56
C ASN A 50 41.88 -24.32 -7.96
N LEU A 51 40.58 -24.60 -8.03
CA LEU A 51 39.99 -25.82 -7.50
C LEU A 51 40.32 -27.00 -8.42
N PRO A 52 40.57 -28.20 -7.86
CA PRO A 52 40.66 -29.42 -8.66
C PRO A 52 39.36 -29.66 -9.43
N SER A 53 39.47 -30.16 -10.66
CA SER A 53 38.33 -30.39 -11.57
C SER A 53 37.20 -31.21 -10.94
N GLU A 54 37.53 -32.20 -10.12
CA GLU A 54 36.55 -33.06 -9.42
C GLU A 54 35.69 -32.29 -8.41
N PHE A 55 36.27 -31.30 -7.72
CA PHE A 55 35.55 -30.47 -6.75
C PHE A 55 34.79 -29.32 -7.41
N SER A 56 35.17 -28.92 -8.62
CA SER A 56 34.54 -27.81 -9.34
C SER A 56 33.06 -28.08 -9.62
N TRP A 57 32.69 -29.31 -10.00
CA TRP A 57 31.29 -29.65 -10.26
C TRP A 57 30.44 -29.61 -9.00
N PHE A 58 30.93 -30.22 -7.91
CA PHE A 58 30.24 -30.22 -6.62
C PHE A 58 30.05 -28.79 -6.10
N PHE A 59 31.09 -27.97 -6.18
CA PHE A 59 31.04 -26.58 -5.77
C PHE A 59 30.05 -25.76 -6.62
N PHE A 60 30.06 -25.96 -7.94
CA PHE A 60 29.09 -25.32 -8.84
C PHE A 60 27.64 -25.68 -8.47
N LEU A 61 27.36 -26.97 -8.22
CA LEU A 61 26.03 -27.43 -7.86
C LEU A 61 25.57 -26.83 -6.51
N CYS A 62 26.42 -26.88 -5.50
CA CYS A 62 26.08 -26.41 -4.15
C CYS A 62 26.04 -24.88 -4.02
N VAL A 63 26.96 -24.16 -4.67
CA VAL A 63 27.15 -22.71 -4.48
C VAL A 63 26.45 -21.90 -5.56
N VAL A 64 26.31 -22.42 -6.78
CA VAL A 64 25.64 -21.69 -7.86
C VAL A 64 24.22 -22.19 -8.03
N TYR A 65 24.03 -23.48 -8.33
CA TYR A 65 22.73 -24.00 -8.73
C TYR A 65 21.69 -23.99 -7.60
N LEU A 66 22.03 -24.52 -6.42
CA LEU A 66 21.09 -24.67 -5.30
C LEU A 66 20.56 -23.32 -4.78
N PRO A 67 21.38 -22.26 -4.59
CA PRO A 67 20.88 -20.95 -4.19
C PRO A 67 19.99 -20.29 -5.23
N ILE A 68 20.28 -20.45 -6.53
CA ILE A 68 19.42 -19.92 -7.61
C ILE A 68 18.06 -20.62 -7.57
N LEU A 69 18.07 -21.95 -7.47
CA LEU A 69 16.85 -22.75 -7.41
C LEU A 69 16.02 -22.39 -6.17
N GLY A 70 16.67 -22.26 -5.02
CA GLY A 70 16.03 -21.95 -3.74
C GLY A 70 15.68 -20.46 -3.55
N TYR A 71 16.24 -19.53 -4.33
CA TYR A 71 16.13 -18.09 -4.08
C TYR A 71 14.68 -17.62 -3.93
N SER A 72 13.82 -17.96 -4.89
CA SER A 72 12.42 -17.52 -4.88
C SER A 72 11.66 -18.10 -3.69
N PHE A 73 11.88 -19.38 -3.35
CA PHE A 73 11.23 -20.04 -2.24
C PHE A 73 11.71 -19.50 -0.89
N LEU A 74 13.03 -19.43 -0.69
CA LEU A 74 13.65 -18.97 0.55
C LEU A 74 13.30 -17.51 0.82
N CYS A 75 13.39 -16.64 -0.20
CA CYS A 75 13.02 -15.23 -0.01
C CYS A 75 11.55 -15.08 0.35
N GLU A 76 10.63 -15.77 -0.33
CA GLU A 76 9.20 -15.71 0.01
C GLU A 76 8.92 -16.25 1.42
N MET A 77 9.62 -17.31 1.84
CA MET A 77 9.47 -17.88 3.18
C MET A 77 9.97 -16.93 4.27
N PHE A 78 11.16 -16.34 4.11
CA PHE A 78 11.77 -15.49 5.16
C PHE A 78 11.22 -14.05 5.17
N ASN A 79 10.82 -13.50 4.03
CA ASN A 79 10.36 -12.12 3.91
C ASN A 79 8.83 -12.00 3.79
N HIS A 80 8.08 -12.90 4.43
CA HIS A 80 6.61 -12.83 4.50
C HIS A 80 5.94 -12.71 3.12
N GLY A 81 6.40 -13.50 2.15
CA GLY A 81 5.83 -13.56 0.79
C GLY A 81 6.40 -12.54 -0.19
N GLN A 82 7.61 -12.01 0.06
CA GLN A 82 8.27 -11.03 -0.81
C GLN A 82 9.68 -11.48 -1.21
N SER A 83 9.98 -11.52 -2.50
CA SER A 83 11.36 -11.49 -2.99
C SER A 83 11.93 -10.07 -2.89
N PHE A 84 13.24 -9.90 -3.09
CA PHE A 84 13.84 -8.56 -3.11
C PHE A 84 13.22 -7.67 -4.19
N GLY A 85 13.02 -8.20 -5.41
CA GLY A 85 12.35 -7.46 -6.49
C GLY A 85 10.92 -7.08 -6.14
N LYS A 86 10.16 -8.01 -5.53
CA LYS A 86 8.79 -7.74 -5.05
C LYS A 86 8.75 -6.67 -3.97
N LYS A 87 9.71 -6.67 -3.06
CA LYS A 87 9.84 -5.67 -1.99
C LYS A 87 10.10 -4.27 -2.56
N LEU A 88 10.94 -4.16 -3.58
CA LEU A 88 11.23 -2.87 -4.23
C LEU A 88 10.02 -2.29 -4.96
N ILE A 89 9.16 -3.14 -5.51
CA ILE A 89 7.92 -2.72 -6.21
C ILE A 89 6.72 -2.64 -5.25
N ASN A 90 6.92 -2.92 -3.96
CA ASN A 90 5.87 -2.92 -2.93
C ASN A 90 4.71 -3.87 -3.28
N ILE A 91 5.03 -5.09 -3.69
CA ILE A 91 4.05 -6.15 -3.91
C ILE A 91 4.32 -7.33 -2.98
N ARG A 92 3.26 -8.01 -2.52
CA ARG A 92 3.34 -9.14 -1.57
C ARG A 92 2.38 -10.26 -1.95
N VAL A 93 2.81 -11.50 -1.69
CA VAL A 93 1.95 -12.68 -1.76
C VAL A 93 1.12 -12.81 -0.47
N VAL A 94 -0.19 -12.92 -0.61
CA VAL A 94 -1.15 -13.17 0.49
C VAL A 94 -2.10 -14.29 0.10
N LYS A 95 -2.78 -14.92 1.07
CA LYS A 95 -3.88 -15.83 0.75
C LYS A 95 -5.07 -15.05 0.19
N VAL A 96 -5.92 -15.75 -0.57
CA VAL A 96 -7.17 -15.18 -1.08
C VAL A 96 -8.04 -14.66 0.06
N ASP A 97 -7.98 -15.29 1.25
CA ASP A 97 -8.71 -14.87 2.46
C ASP A 97 -8.01 -13.73 3.24
N GLY A 98 -6.88 -13.21 2.76
CA GLY A 98 -6.10 -12.15 3.40
C GLY A 98 -5.17 -12.61 4.53
N SER A 99 -5.18 -13.90 4.87
CA SER A 99 -4.26 -14.50 5.85
C SER A 99 -2.84 -14.67 5.29
N THR A 100 -1.87 -14.92 6.18
CA THR A 100 -0.49 -15.20 5.78
C THR A 100 -0.40 -16.56 5.08
N PRO A 101 0.31 -16.66 3.93
CA PRO A 101 0.54 -17.94 3.28
C PRO A 101 1.38 -18.88 4.16
N SER A 102 1.05 -20.17 4.14
CA SER A 102 1.85 -21.20 4.82
C SER A 102 3.08 -21.58 4.01
N ILE A 103 4.06 -22.24 4.63
CA ILE A 103 5.26 -22.75 3.96
C ILE A 103 4.89 -23.66 2.78
N GLY A 104 3.89 -24.54 2.95
CA GLY A 104 3.38 -25.39 1.87
C GLY A 104 2.77 -24.60 0.71
N SER A 105 2.19 -23.43 0.98
CA SER A 105 1.68 -22.54 -0.07
C SER A 105 2.82 -21.98 -0.92
N TYR A 106 3.93 -21.55 -0.29
CA TYR A 106 5.13 -21.12 -1.01
C TYR A 106 5.80 -22.25 -1.79
N LEU A 107 5.83 -23.46 -1.23
CA LEU A 107 6.41 -24.62 -1.89
C LEU A 107 5.60 -25.03 -3.13
N LEU A 108 4.27 -25.04 -3.06
CA LEU A 108 3.41 -25.31 -4.22
C LEU A 108 3.61 -24.28 -5.33
N ARG A 109 3.68 -22.99 -4.97
CA ARG A 109 3.97 -21.91 -5.92
C ARG A 109 5.31 -22.10 -6.60
N TRP A 110 6.33 -22.50 -5.84
CA TRP A 110 7.68 -22.73 -6.35
C TRP A 110 7.75 -23.96 -7.26
N LEU A 111 7.11 -25.08 -6.87
CA LEU A 111 7.09 -26.32 -7.65
C LEU A 111 6.34 -26.17 -8.98
N LEU A 112 5.28 -25.37 -8.98
CA LEU A 112 4.47 -25.10 -10.17
C LEU A 112 5.04 -23.98 -11.05
N PHE A 113 5.99 -23.18 -10.56
CA PHE A 113 6.65 -22.14 -11.33
C PHE A 113 7.30 -22.62 -12.65
N PRO A 114 8.08 -23.73 -12.70
CA PRO A 114 8.62 -24.24 -13.96
C PRO A 114 7.53 -24.70 -14.95
N ILE A 115 6.38 -25.16 -14.43
CA ILE A 115 5.23 -25.54 -15.26
C ILE A 115 4.58 -24.30 -15.86
N ASP A 116 4.44 -23.22 -15.09
CA ASP A 116 3.79 -21.97 -15.52
C ASP A 116 4.56 -21.20 -16.60
N GLY A 117 5.89 -21.33 -16.61
CA GLY A 117 6.78 -20.58 -17.51
C GLY A 117 7.48 -21.44 -18.56
N PRO A 118 8.66 -22.02 -18.22
CA PRO A 118 9.56 -22.64 -19.20
C PRO A 118 9.05 -23.94 -19.84
N ILE A 119 8.29 -24.77 -19.11
CA ILE A 119 7.86 -26.09 -19.63
C ILE A 119 6.71 -25.96 -20.62
N THR A 120 5.79 -25.01 -20.39
CA THR A 120 4.54 -24.91 -21.18
C THR A 120 4.47 -23.67 -22.08
N SER A 121 5.59 -22.96 -22.27
CA SER A 121 5.67 -21.73 -23.09
C SER A 121 4.66 -20.64 -22.70
N GLY A 122 4.31 -20.56 -21.40
CA GLY A 122 3.49 -19.48 -20.86
C GLY A 122 2.00 -19.77 -20.68
N LEU A 123 1.57 -21.02 -20.47
CA LEU A 123 0.18 -21.30 -20.02
C LEU A 123 -0.17 -20.51 -18.75
N GLY A 124 0.80 -20.28 -17.86
CA GLY A 124 0.60 -19.44 -16.68
C GLY A 124 0.22 -18.00 -17.02
N LEU A 125 0.68 -17.46 -18.16
CA LEU A 125 0.30 -16.13 -18.64
C LEU A 125 -1.15 -16.10 -19.13
N LEU A 126 -1.57 -17.14 -19.86
CA LEU A 126 -2.97 -17.28 -20.31
C LEU A 126 -3.92 -17.38 -19.12
N VAL A 127 -3.58 -18.17 -18.10
CA VAL A 127 -4.39 -18.30 -16.88
C VAL A 127 -4.48 -16.99 -16.12
N VAL A 128 -3.38 -16.22 -16.05
CA VAL A 128 -3.40 -14.87 -15.44
C VAL A 128 -4.30 -13.91 -16.20
N LEU A 129 -4.29 -13.95 -17.53
CA LEU A 129 -5.10 -13.07 -18.38
C LEU A 129 -6.60 -13.42 -18.32
N LEU A 130 -6.92 -14.71 -18.20
CA LEU A 130 -8.30 -15.19 -18.11
C LEU A 130 -8.90 -15.02 -16.71
N ASN A 131 -8.05 -14.92 -15.68
CA ASN A 131 -8.51 -14.84 -14.30
C ASN A 131 -8.59 -13.39 -13.80
N LYS A 132 -9.76 -13.01 -13.27
CA LYS A 132 -10.07 -11.66 -12.76
C LYS A 132 -9.12 -11.18 -11.65
N ASN A 133 -8.52 -12.13 -10.91
CA ASN A 133 -7.60 -11.84 -9.81
C ASN A 133 -6.12 -11.83 -10.23
N ASN A 134 -5.81 -11.94 -11.53
CA ASN A 134 -4.45 -12.02 -12.08
C ASN A 134 -3.60 -13.14 -11.43
N GLN A 135 -4.20 -14.29 -11.09
CA GLN A 135 -3.48 -15.40 -10.44
C GLN A 135 -2.90 -16.37 -11.47
N ARG A 136 -1.65 -16.81 -11.25
CA ARG A 136 -1.04 -17.92 -11.99
C ARG A 136 -1.61 -19.26 -11.55
N LEU A 137 -1.31 -20.32 -12.29
CA LEU A 137 -1.69 -21.69 -11.94
C LEU A 137 -1.13 -22.09 -10.55
N GLY A 138 0.14 -21.76 -10.28
CA GLY A 138 0.72 -21.94 -8.94
C GLY A 138 0.06 -21.10 -7.84
N ASP A 139 -0.40 -19.88 -8.17
CA ASP A 139 -1.13 -19.01 -7.24
C ASP A 139 -2.51 -19.62 -6.90
N LEU A 140 -3.22 -20.14 -7.91
CA LEU A 140 -4.52 -20.79 -7.79
C LEU A 140 -4.44 -22.08 -6.96
N ALA A 141 -3.49 -22.95 -7.26
CA ALA A 141 -3.31 -24.21 -6.54
C ALA A 141 -2.97 -23.99 -5.05
N ALA A 142 -2.23 -22.92 -4.75
CA ALA A 142 -1.89 -22.57 -3.38
C ALA A 142 -2.96 -21.71 -2.67
N GLY A 143 -4.04 -21.30 -3.37
CA GLY A 143 -5.05 -20.39 -2.82
C GLY A 143 -4.48 -19.02 -2.43
N THR A 144 -3.53 -18.52 -3.22
CA THR A 144 -2.80 -17.27 -2.95
C THR A 144 -2.96 -16.27 -4.08
N MET A 145 -2.70 -15.00 -3.80
CA MET A 145 -2.70 -13.92 -4.78
C MET A 145 -1.60 -12.91 -4.45
N VAL A 146 -1.17 -12.14 -5.46
CA VAL A 146 -0.21 -11.05 -5.25
C VAL A 146 -0.97 -9.74 -5.21
N ILE A 147 -0.81 -8.99 -4.12
CA ILE A 147 -1.42 -7.69 -3.91
C ILE A 147 -0.36 -6.59 -3.91
N LYS A 148 -0.79 -5.37 -4.23
CA LYS A 148 0.02 -4.17 -4.06
C LYS A 148 -0.09 -3.68 -2.62
N GLU A 149 1.04 -3.50 -1.96
CA GLU A 149 1.09 -2.87 -0.65
C GLU A 149 0.89 -1.36 -0.80
N LYS A 150 -0.16 -0.85 -0.17
CA LYS A 150 -0.32 0.60 0.02
C LYS A 150 0.52 1.00 1.22
N ASN A 151 1.37 2.01 1.07
CA ASN A 151 2.16 2.52 2.17
C ASN A 151 1.29 3.41 3.06
N TYR A 152 0.57 2.80 4.01
CA TYR A 152 -0.30 3.50 4.96
C TYR A 152 0.48 4.43 5.91
N ARG A 153 1.81 4.30 6.04
CA ARG A 153 2.62 5.23 6.85
C ARG A 153 2.65 6.66 6.31
N LYS A 154 2.23 6.88 5.06
CA LYS A 154 2.09 8.23 4.47
C LYS A 154 0.70 8.82 4.62
N ILE A 155 -0.24 8.13 5.28
CA ILE A 155 -1.48 8.78 5.71
C ILE A 155 -1.09 9.66 6.89
N HIS A 156 -0.67 10.89 6.58
CA HIS A 156 -0.60 11.95 7.56
C HIS A 156 -2.04 12.24 7.98
N VAL A 157 -2.48 11.61 9.08
CA VAL A 157 -3.62 12.11 9.82
C VAL A 157 -3.13 13.37 10.50
N SER A 158 -3.46 14.53 9.92
CA SER A 158 -3.22 15.81 10.59
C SER A 158 -4.07 15.83 11.85
N LEU A 159 -3.43 15.69 13.01
CA LEU A 159 -4.09 15.81 14.31
C LEU A 159 -4.67 17.21 14.56
N ASP A 160 -4.36 18.18 13.70
CA ASP A 160 -5.00 19.51 13.62
C ASP A 160 -6.54 19.43 13.64
N GLU A 161 -7.11 18.37 13.06
CA GLU A 161 -8.57 18.15 13.07
C GLU A 161 -9.12 17.95 14.49
N PHE A 162 -8.29 17.50 15.44
CA PHE A 162 -8.69 17.20 16.82
C PHE A 162 -8.12 18.18 17.85
N ASP A 163 -7.57 19.32 17.42
CA ASP A 163 -7.00 20.31 18.35
C ASP A 163 -8.03 20.86 19.36
N TYR A 164 -9.33 20.82 19.05
CA TYR A 164 -10.41 21.15 20.01
C TYR A 164 -10.46 20.22 21.23
N LEU A 165 -9.88 19.01 21.15
CA LEU A 165 -9.78 18.06 22.27
C LEU A 165 -8.60 18.36 23.21
N THR A 166 -7.81 19.41 22.94
CA THR A 166 -6.73 19.80 23.85
C THR A 166 -7.30 20.35 25.15
N GLN A 167 -6.77 19.89 26.28
CA GLN A 167 -7.31 20.13 27.63
C GLN A 167 -7.39 21.61 28.05
N ASN A 168 -6.74 22.51 27.30
CA ASN A 168 -6.68 23.95 27.55
C ASN A 168 -7.33 24.76 26.42
N TYR A 169 -8.18 24.14 25.60
CA TYR A 169 -8.87 24.84 24.53
C TYR A 169 -9.96 25.76 25.10
N HIS A 170 -9.98 27.02 24.64
CA HIS A 170 -11.02 27.97 24.97
C HIS A 170 -11.67 28.50 23.69
N PRO A 171 -12.99 28.31 23.51
CA PRO A 171 -13.66 28.75 22.31
C PRO A 171 -13.62 30.27 22.15
N VAL A 172 -13.39 30.74 20.92
CA VAL A 172 -13.21 32.17 20.61
C VAL A 172 -14.52 32.82 20.18
N TYR A 173 -15.37 32.06 19.50
CA TYR A 173 -16.64 32.47 18.92
C TYR A 173 -17.79 31.60 19.42
N PRO A 174 -18.41 31.94 20.57
CA PRO A 174 -19.55 31.18 21.11
C PRO A 174 -20.72 31.03 20.14
N GLN A 175 -20.88 31.98 19.21
CA GLN A 175 -21.92 31.98 18.18
C GLN A 175 -21.78 30.80 17.21
N SER A 176 -20.63 30.11 17.17
CA SER A 176 -20.47 28.94 16.31
C SER A 176 -21.46 27.82 16.65
N ALA A 177 -21.94 27.73 17.89
CA ALA A 177 -22.93 26.74 18.33
C ALA A 177 -24.25 26.82 17.54
N ASP A 178 -24.62 28.00 17.02
CA ASP A 178 -25.85 28.22 16.25
C ASP A 178 -25.76 27.68 14.81
N LEU A 179 -24.61 27.16 14.38
CA LEU A 179 -24.43 26.62 13.04
C LEU A 179 -25.14 25.28 12.86
N SER A 180 -25.81 25.11 11.73
CA SER A 180 -26.34 23.82 11.31
C SER A 180 -25.24 22.90 10.75
N LEU A 181 -25.45 21.59 10.87
CA LEU A 181 -24.55 20.57 10.30
C LEU A 181 -24.29 20.77 8.80
N GLU A 182 -25.29 21.22 8.03
CA GLU A 182 -25.12 21.51 6.60
C GLU A 182 -24.20 22.70 6.35
N GLN A 183 -24.30 23.75 7.16
CA GLN A 183 -23.40 24.91 7.08
C GLN A 183 -21.97 24.52 7.43
N VAL A 184 -21.79 23.70 8.48
CA VAL A 184 -20.50 23.15 8.89
C VAL A 184 -19.87 22.33 7.77
N ASN A 185 -20.64 21.42 7.16
CA ASN A 185 -20.18 20.62 6.02
C ASN A 185 -19.71 21.47 4.84
N VAL A 186 -20.39 22.57 4.54
CA VAL A 186 -19.98 23.51 3.48
C VAL A 186 -18.64 24.17 3.83
N ILE A 187 -18.44 24.55 5.10
CA ILE A 187 -17.18 25.14 5.57
C ILE A 187 -16.04 24.14 5.47
N THR A 188 -16.22 22.91 5.98
CA THR A 188 -15.21 21.84 5.91
C THR A 188 -14.80 21.54 4.47
N ARG A 189 -15.77 21.31 3.57
CA ARG A 189 -15.48 21.03 2.15
C ARG A 189 -14.74 22.17 1.45
N THR A 190 -15.01 23.41 1.85
CA THR A 190 -14.35 24.58 1.25
C THR A 190 -12.91 24.72 1.71
N LEU A 191 -12.61 24.37 2.97
CA LEU A 191 -11.25 24.40 3.53
C LEU A 191 -10.37 23.26 2.99
N GLU A 192 -10.94 22.07 2.80
CA GLU A 192 -10.27 20.87 2.29
C GLU A 192 -10.06 20.86 0.77
N SER A 193 -10.82 21.67 0.03
CA SER A 193 -10.73 21.71 -1.44
C SER A 193 -9.37 22.23 -1.92
N GLY A 194 -8.64 21.41 -2.69
CA GLY A 194 -7.36 21.76 -3.32
C GLY A 194 -7.49 22.51 -4.67
N GLU A 195 -8.63 23.13 -4.95
CA GLU A 195 -8.89 23.81 -6.23
C GLU A 195 -8.10 25.12 -6.41
N LYS A 196 -7.85 25.50 -7.68
CA LYS A 196 -7.15 26.75 -8.03
C LYS A 196 -7.80 28.02 -7.47
N ASP A 197 -9.13 28.01 -7.25
CA ASP A 197 -9.90 29.14 -6.74
C ASP A 197 -10.15 29.11 -5.22
N ARG A 198 -9.47 28.22 -4.49
CA ARG A 198 -9.65 28.00 -3.04
C ARG A 198 -9.62 29.31 -2.24
N ALA A 199 -8.61 30.15 -2.46
CA ALA A 199 -8.44 31.40 -1.71
C ALA A 199 -9.65 32.34 -1.86
N ARG A 200 -10.18 32.47 -3.09
CA ARG A 200 -11.36 33.29 -3.37
C ARG A 200 -12.61 32.74 -2.68
N ARG A 201 -12.82 31.41 -2.74
CA ARG A 201 -13.96 30.76 -2.09
C ARG A 201 -13.92 30.91 -0.57
N ILE A 202 -12.74 30.77 0.04
CA ILE A 202 -12.53 31.01 1.48
C ILE A 202 -12.89 32.44 1.84
N THR A 203 -12.45 33.44 1.08
CA THR A 203 -12.80 34.85 1.36
C THR A 203 -14.32 35.09 1.29
N VAL A 204 -14.98 34.59 0.25
CA VAL A 204 -16.43 34.75 0.08
C VAL A 204 -17.21 34.03 1.19
N LEU A 205 -16.78 32.83 1.55
CA LEU A 205 -17.43 32.06 2.60
C LEU A 205 -17.22 32.71 3.97
N ALA A 206 -16.01 33.18 4.26
CA ALA A 206 -15.72 33.85 5.52
C ALA A 206 -16.54 35.13 5.70
N GLN A 207 -16.74 35.92 4.64
CA GLN A 207 -17.65 37.08 4.67
C GLN A 207 -19.09 36.66 4.97
N LYS A 208 -19.60 35.60 4.33
CA LYS A 208 -20.96 35.11 4.60
C LYS A 208 -21.13 34.59 6.03
N VAL A 209 -20.13 33.90 6.56
CA VAL A 209 -20.15 33.40 7.94
C VAL A 209 -20.06 34.56 8.95
N GLN A 210 -19.31 35.62 8.64
CA GLN A 210 -19.26 36.85 9.43
C GLN A 210 -20.60 37.56 9.48
N GLU A 211 -21.29 37.67 8.33
CA GLU A 211 -22.63 38.25 8.26
C GLU A 211 -23.66 37.40 9.02
N LEU A 212 -23.63 36.07 8.83
CA LEU A 212 -24.57 35.15 9.45
C LEU A 212 -24.45 35.16 10.98
N LEU A 213 -23.23 35.06 11.50
CA LEU A 213 -22.97 34.97 12.93
C LEU A 213 -22.77 36.35 13.59
N SER A 214 -22.78 37.43 12.79
CA SER A 214 -22.53 38.81 13.24
C SER A 214 -21.24 38.98 14.05
N VAL A 215 -20.15 38.33 13.60
CA VAL A 215 -18.86 38.32 14.32
C VAL A 215 -17.76 38.96 13.50
N THR A 216 -16.89 39.72 14.17
CA THR A 216 -15.69 40.28 13.55
C THR A 216 -14.51 39.33 13.74
N PRO A 217 -13.79 38.94 12.67
CA PRO A 217 -12.64 38.06 12.79
C PRO A 217 -11.54 38.75 13.62
N ARG A 218 -11.08 38.09 14.69
CA ARG A 218 -9.95 38.58 15.51
C ARG A 218 -8.62 38.59 14.76
N GLU A 219 -8.46 37.68 13.79
CA GLU A 219 -7.28 37.56 12.96
C GLU A 219 -7.59 37.96 11.51
N GLY A 220 -6.68 38.69 10.85
CA GLY A 220 -6.86 39.12 9.46
C GLY A 220 -6.84 37.98 8.41
N ASN A 221 -6.62 36.73 8.86
CA ASN A 221 -6.61 35.56 7.98
C ASN A 221 -7.98 34.87 7.99
N GLN A 222 -8.70 35.00 6.86
CA GLN A 222 -10.04 34.44 6.64
C GLN A 222 -10.07 32.90 6.74
N GLU A 223 -8.96 32.23 6.41
CA GLU A 223 -8.85 30.77 6.53
C GLU A 223 -8.79 30.33 7.98
N LYS A 224 -7.94 30.98 8.79
CA LYS A 224 -7.84 30.71 10.23
C LYS A 224 -9.13 31.04 10.96
N PHE A 225 -9.84 32.08 10.53
CA PHE A 225 -11.16 32.41 11.06
C PHE A 225 -12.13 31.24 10.88
N LEU A 226 -12.28 30.71 9.67
CA LEU A 226 -13.16 29.57 9.40
C LEU A 226 -12.73 28.29 10.14
N GLN A 227 -11.42 28.02 10.23
CA GLN A 227 -10.89 26.91 11.03
C GLN A 227 -11.25 27.05 12.52
N THR A 228 -11.15 28.26 13.07
CA THR A 228 -11.51 28.53 14.47
C THR A 228 -13.00 28.34 14.70
N ILE A 229 -13.86 28.80 13.78
CA ILE A 229 -15.31 28.60 13.85
C ILE A 229 -15.69 27.11 13.84
N LEU A 230 -15.06 26.30 12.97
CA LEU A 230 -15.28 24.85 12.94
C LEU A 230 -14.87 24.20 14.27
N ARG A 231 -13.71 24.60 14.79
CA ARG A 231 -13.17 24.09 16.05
C ARG A 231 -14.07 24.44 17.24
N ASP A 232 -14.57 25.67 17.29
CA ASP A 232 -15.50 26.14 18.32
C ASP A 232 -16.85 25.40 18.23
N TYR A 233 -17.38 25.20 17.02
CA TYR A 233 -18.58 24.38 16.82
C TYR A 233 -18.41 22.95 17.36
N GLN A 234 -17.31 22.29 17.03
CA GLN A 234 -17.02 20.94 17.50
C GLN A 234 -16.88 20.85 19.02
N TYR A 235 -16.29 21.88 19.65
CA TYR A 235 -16.21 21.99 21.11
C TYR A 235 -17.60 22.02 21.75
N TYR A 236 -18.49 22.92 21.29
CA TYR A 236 -19.85 23.01 21.83
C TYR A 236 -20.72 21.79 21.52
N ALA A 237 -20.57 21.19 20.34
CA ALA A 237 -21.30 19.98 19.96
C ALA A 237 -20.94 18.76 20.84
N LEU A 238 -19.79 18.76 21.52
CA LEU A 238 -19.36 17.69 22.43
C LEU A 238 -19.69 17.98 23.90
N GLU A 239 -19.76 19.25 24.32
CA GLU A 239 -20.19 19.63 25.67
C GLU A 239 -21.73 19.50 25.89
N GLU A 240 -22.52 19.51 24.82
CA GLU A 240 -24.00 19.34 24.89
C GLU A 240 -24.46 17.88 25.05
N ILE A 241 -23.55 16.91 25.21
CA ILE A 241 -23.85 15.47 25.46
C ILE A 241 -23.57 15.11 26.92
#